data_AF-A0A3A0UPE5-F1
#
_entry.id   AF-A0A3A0UPE5-F1
#
_cell.length_a   1.000
_cell.length_b   1.000
_cell.length_c   1.000
_cell.angle_alpha   90.00
_cell.angle_beta   90.00
_cell.angle_gamma   90.00
#
_symmetry.space_group_name_H-M   'P 1'
#
loop_
_entity.id
_entity.type
_entity.pdbx_description
1 polymer ?
#
loop_
_entity_poly.entity_id
_entity_poly.type
_entity_poly.pdbx_seq_one_letter_code
_entity_poly.pdbx_strand_id
1 'polypeptide(L)'
;IHDMPILADPLSQLRREHHPNVVTTYDLLLRSGLELEADFVIRVGKPVISKKLNQWLKVTEAFQILVQNNDRPDAFPITPHVSYEMSANDFFRQLSEMPTVERKQWLEKWQTVEKHAIVEIKDHLRTATDEAAYVGNVLDKLTKDDAIFVSNSMPIRDVDNLFIDCEAEVFANRGANGIDGVTSTALGMAVHKKITLLIGDLAFYHDMNGLLMSKLNDI
;
A
#
# COMPACT_ATOMS: atom_id res chain seq x y z
N ILE A 1 -8.90 -20.72 -0.02
CA ILE A 1 -9.08 -19.25 -0.05
C ILE A 1 -10.02 -18.91 1.11
N HIS A 2 -9.59 -18.07 2.05
CA HIS A 2 -10.23 -17.99 3.37
C HIS A 2 -11.47 -17.06 3.44
N ASP A 3 -12.05 -16.67 2.30
CA ASP A 3 -13.18 -15.74 2.21
C ASP A 3 -12.97 -14.43 3.03
N MET A 4 -11.73 -13.91 3.06
CA MET A 4 -11.38 -12.69 3.80
C MET A 4 -11.00 -11.55 2.86
N PRO A 5 -11.42 -10.30 3.15
CA PRO A 5 -10.90 -9.12 2.46
C PRO A 5 -9.43 -8.90 2.85
N ILE A 6 -8.65 -8.38 1.90
CA ILE A 6 -7.22 -8.06 2.04
C ILE A 6 -7.07 -6.57 1.77
N LEU A 7 -6.90 -5.78 2.84
CA LEU A 7 -6.62 -4.34 2.72
C LEU A 7 -5.14 -4.19 2.35
N ALA A 8 -4.85 -4.07 1.06
CA ALA A 8 -3.49 -4.19 0.55
C ALA A 8 -2.79 -2.83 0.49
N ASP A 9 -1.74 -2.64 1.28
CA ASP A 9 -0.84 -1.49 1.15
C ASP A 9 -0.20 -1.46 -0.26
N PRO A 10 -0.02 -0.30 -0.93
CA PRO A 10 0.61 -0.26 -2.25
C PRO A 10 2.02 -0.86 -2.25
N LEU A 11 2.75 -0.82 -1.13
CA LEU A 11 4.09 -1.40 -1.02
C LEU A 11 4.10 -2.91 -0.81
N SER A 12 2.94 -3.53 -0.56
CA SER A 12 2.81 -4.98 -0.41
C SER A 12 3.00 -5.76 -1.72
N GLN A 13 2.97 -5.07 -2.86
CA GLN A 13 2.91 -5.64 -4.22
C GLN A 13 1.63 -6.45 -4.53
N LEU A 14 0.72 -6.65 -3.57
CA LEU A 14 -0.50 -7.44 -3.79
C LEU A 14 -1.53 -6.75 -4.68
N ARG A 15 -1.48 -5.42 -4.80
CA ARG A 15 -2.39 -4.66 -5.68
C ARG A 15 -2.25 -5.05 -7.16
N ARG A 16 -1.09 -5.56 -7.54
CA ARG A 16 -0.73 -5.99 -8.90
C ARG A 16 -1.40 -7.30 -9.32
N GLU A 17 -1.88 -8.09 -8.35
CA GLU A 17 -2.42 -9.43 -8.60
C GLU A 17 -3.89 -9.40 -9.03
N HIS A 18 -4.57 -8.25 -8.97
CA HIS A 18 -5.99 -8.06 -9.33
C HIS A 18 -6.94 -9.11 -8.73
N HIS A 19 -6.63 -9.63 -7.54
CA HIS A 19 -7.41 -10.67 -6.90
C HIS A 19 -8.70 -10.07 -6.31
N PRO A 20 -9.88 -10.73 -6.42
CA PRO A 20 -11.16 -10.19 -5.95
C PRO A 20 -11.27 -10.01 -4.43
N ASN A 21 -10.28 -10.47 -3.66
CA ASN A 21 -10.22 -10.23 -2.22
C ASN A 21 -9.39 -9.00 -1.86
N VAL A 22 -8.59 -8.48 -2.80
CA VAL A 22 -7.78 -7.29 -2.59
C VAL A 22 -8.68 -6.07 -2.66
N VAL A 23 -8.65 -5.29 -1.58
CA VAL A 23 -9.31 -3.99 -1.47
C VAL A 23 -8.18 -2.96 -1.48
N THR A 24 -8.23 -2.05 -2.44
CA THR A 24 -7.22 -1.00 -2.64
C THR A 24 -7.69 0.36 -2.17
N THR A 25 -9.02 0.56 -2.06
CA THR A 25 -9.63 1.85 -1.73
C THR A 25 -9.93 2.04 -0.24
N TYR A 26 -9.41 1.18 0.63
CA TYR A 26 -9.79 1.12 2.05
C TYR A 26 -9.54 2.43 2.82
N ASP A 27 -8.48 3.19 2.54
CA ASP A 27 -8.28 4.47 3.24
C ASP A 27 -9.43 5.44 2.94
N LEU A 28 -9.82 5.55 1.67
CA LEU A 28 -10.92 6.41 1.24
C LEU A 28 -12.27 5.93 1.77
N LEU A 29 -12.53 4.63 1.75
CA LEU A 29 -13.74 4.04 2.35
C LEU A 29 -13.85 4.38 3.84
N LEU A 30 -12.76 4.25 4.60
CA LEU A 30 -12.74 4.62 6.02
C LEU A 30 -12.93 6.12 6.23
N ARG A 31 -12.39 6.96 5.33
CA ARG A 31 -12.58 8.41 5.37
C ARG A 31 -14.01 8.82 5.04
N SER A 32 -14.70 8.07 4.18
CA SER A 32 -16.11 8.31 3.85
C SER A 32 -17.08 7.83 4.94
N GLY A 33 -16.57 7.23 6.01
CA GLY A 33 -17.37 6.78 7.15
C GLY A 33 -17.76 5.31 7.11
N LEU A 34 -17.11 4.48 6.29
CA LEU A 34 -17.25 3.03 6.42
C LEU A 34 -16.79 2.58 7.81
N GLU A 35 -17.68 1.96 8.57
CA GLU A 35 -17.35 1.34 9.84
C GLU A 35 -16.82 -0.07 9.61
N LEU A 36 -15.72 -0.41 10.28
CA LEU A 36 -15.14 -1.76 10.23
C LEU A 36 -15.58 -2.56 11.45
N GLU A 37 -16.24 -3.67 11.17
CA GLU A 37 -16.58 -4.70 12.14
C GLU A 37 -15.75 -5.96 11.82
N ALA A 38 -14.89 -6.37 12.74
CA ALA A 38 -14.08 -7.56 12.58
C ALA A 38 -13.83 -8.20 13.94
N ASP A 39 -13.93 -9.53 14.01
CA ASP A 39 -13.59 -10.28 15.23
C ASP A 39 -12.07 -10.36 15.44
N PHE A 40 -11.31 -10.37 14.34
CA PHE A 40 -9.85 -10.42 14.35
C PHE A 40 -9.23 -9.74 13.11
N VAL A 41 -7.95 -9.41 13.22
CA VAL A 41 -7.14 -8.83 12.15
C VAL A 41 -5.83 -9.60 12.04
N ILE A 42 -5.49 -10.04 10.83
CA ILE A 42 -4.16 -10.57 10.52
C ILE A 42 -3.37 -9.46 9.82
N ARG A 43 -2.37 -8.94 10.51
CA ARG A 43 -1.44 -7.93 10.01
C ARG A 43 -0.21 -8.65 9.46
N VAL A 44 0.18 -8.33 8.23
CA VAL A 44 1.30 -8.99 7.56
C VAL A 44 2.36 -7.96 7.18
N GLY A 45 3.59 -8.19 7.62
CA GLY A 45 4.72 -7.33 7.33
C GLY A 45 4.66 -5.99 8.08
N LYS A 46 5.11 -4.93 7.40
CA LYS A 46 5.27 -3.60 8.00
C LYS A 46 3.93 -2.88 8.19
N PRO A 47 3.89 -1.85 9.05
CA PRO A 47 2.69 -1.03 9.19
C PRO A 47 2.26 -0.36 7.88
N VAL A 48 0.95 -0.31 7.67
CA VAL A 48 0.33 0.30 6.48
C VAL A 48 0.49 1.82 6.45
N ILE A 49 0.42 2.41 5.27
CA ILE A 49 0.45 3.85 5.02
C ILE A 49 -0.82 4.54 5.54
N SER A 50 -1.98 3.92 5.33
CA SER A 50 -3.29 4.49 5.66
C SER A 50 -3.37 4.95 7.11
N LYS A 51 -3.57 6.26 7.27
CA LYS A 51 -3.74 6.86 8.60
C LYS A 51 -5.05 6.38 9.23
N LYS A 52 -6.12 6.25 8.45
CA LYS A 52 -7.43 5.83 8.98
C LYS A 52 -7.43 4.39 9.45
N LEU A 53 -6.84 3.47 8.69
CA LEU A 53 -6.73 2.08 9.11
C LEU A 53 -5.90 1.97 10.39
N ASN A 54 -4.78 2.70 10.48
CA ASN A 54 -3.99 2.75 11.70
C ASN A 54 -4.76 3.35 12.90
N GLN A 55 -5.60 4.36 12.68
CA GLN A 55 -6.45 4.90 13.75
C GLN A 55 -7.47 3.87 14.24
N TRP A 56 -8.10 3.12 13.34
CA TRP A 56 -9.04 2.06 13.69
C TRP A 56 -8.34 0.91 14.43
N LEU A 57 -7.18 0.45 13.93
CA LEU A 57 -6.38 -0.60 14.58
C LEU A 57 -5.99 -0.24 16.01
N LYS A 58 -5.86 1.05 16.34
CA LYS A 58 -5.49 1.49 17.70
C LYS A 58 -6.64 1.34 18.70
N VAL A 59 -7.89 1.36 18.25
CA VAL A 59 -9.08 1.48 19.13
C VAL A 59 -10.06 0.31 19.00
N THR A 60 -9.87 -0.55 18.00
CA THR A 60 -10.72 -1.73 17.81
C THR A 60 -10.49 -2.78 18.90
N GLU A 61 -11.57 -3.46 19.29
CA GLU A 61 -11.54 -4.63 20.20
C GLU A 61 -11.20 -5.94 19.44
N ALA A 62 -11.01 -5.88 18.12
CA ALA A 62 -10.67 -7.04 17.31
C ALA A 62 -9.34 -7.67 17.75
N PHE A 63 -9.29 -9.00 17.79
CA PHE A 63 -8.06 -9.72 18.12
C PHE A 63 -6.99 -9.53 17.02
N GLN A 64 -5.82 -9.01 17.36
CA GLN A 64 -4.78 -8.66 16.37
C GLN A 64 -3.62 -9.64 16.39
N ILE A 65 -3.38 -10.27 15.24
CA ILE A 65 -2.25 -11.17 14.97
C ILE A 65 -1.28 -10.44 14.05
N LEU A 66 0.02 -10.43 14.38
CA LEU A 66 1.07 -9.88 13.51
C LEU A 66 1.97 -11.00 12.99
N VAL A 67 2.16 -11.07 11.68
CA VAL A 67 3.03 -12.04 11.01
C VAL A 67 4.12 -11.29 10.26
N GLN A 68 5.38 -11.52 10.61
CA GLN A 68 6.52 -10.84 10.00
C GLN A 68 7.79 -11.69 10.04
N ASN A 69 8.69 -11.44 9.08
CA ASN A 69 10.04 -12.02 9.07
C ASN A 69 11.01 -11.14 9.89
N ASN A 70 10.65 -10.83 11.14
CA ASN A 70 11.45 -9.98 12.02
C ASN A 70 11.32 -10.46 13.46
N ASP A 71 12.44 -10.53 14.18
CA ASP A 71 12.50 -10.98 15.57
C ASP A 71 11.81 -9.99 16.52
N ARG A 72 11.81 -8.71 16.15
CA ARG A 72 11.19 -7.63 16.91
C ARG A 72 9.90 -7.17 16.26
N PRO A 73 8.77 -7.25 16.98
CA PRO A 73 7.52 -6.82 16.40
C PRO A 73 7.46 -5.31 16.12
N ASP A 74 7.14 -4.96 14.87
CA ASP A 74 6.79 -3.59 14.50
C ASP A 74 5.40 -3.20 15.08
N ALA A 75 5.39 -2.88 16.37
CA ALA A 75 4.22 -2.61 17.21
C ALA A 75 3.56 -1.24 16.95
N PHE A 76 3.36 -0.88 15.69
CA PHE A 76 2.60 0.31 15.28
C PHE A 76 1.30 -0.12 14.59
N PRO A 77 0.13 0.47 14.87
CA PRO A 77 -0.11 1.60 15.78
C PRO A 77 -0.33 1.18 17.24
N ILE A 78 -0.47 -0.14 17.46
CA ILE A 78 -0.63 -0.78 18.76
C ILE A 78 0.12 -2.12 18.73
N THR A 79 0.55 -2.57 19.91
CA THR A 79 1.10 -3.93 20.12
C THR A 79 0.04 -4.96 19.76
N PRO A 80 0.35 -5.96 18.91
CA PRO A 80 -0.59 -7.03 18.60
C PRO A 80 -0.84 -7.91 19.83
N HIS A 81 -1.94 -8.66 19.81
CA HIS A 81 -2.23 -9.64 20.85
C HIS A 81 -1.27 -10.84 20.78
N VAL A 82 -0.92 -11.25 19.54
CA VAL A 82 0.05 -12.31 19.26
C VAL A 82 0.91 -11.90 18.07
N SER A 83 2.20 -12.22 18.11
CA SER A 83 3.11 -12.05 16.96
C SER A 83 3.77 -13.38 16.61
N TYR A 84 3.88 -13.67 15.32
CA TYR A 84 4.62 -14.81 14.76
C TYR A 84 5.80 -14.31 13.93
N GLU A 85 6.98 -14.80 14.26
CA GLU A 85 8.21 -14.61 13.47
C GLU A 85 8.27 -15.71 12.38
N MET A 86 7.66 -15.44 11.23
CA MET A 86 7.63 -16.36 10.09
C MET A 86 7.17 -15.67 8.81
N SER A 87 7.35 -16.36 7.68
CA SER A 87 6.88 -15.85 6.39
C SER A 87 5.36 -15.90 6.31
N ALA A 88 4.76 -14.92 5.62
CA ALA A 88 3.33 -14.91 5.35
C ALA A 88 2.87 -16.20 4.63
N ASN A 89 3.69 -16.69 3.70
CA ASN A 89 3.42 -17.91 2.96
C ASN A 89 3.33 -19.13 3.88
N ASP A 90 4.28 -19.28 4.81
CA ASP A 90 4.26 -20.40 5.76
C ASP A 90 3.07 -20.31 6.71
N PHE A 91 2.73 -19.10 7.16
CA PHE A 91 1.59 -18.86 8.04
C PHE A 91 0.26 -19.25 7.36
N PHE A 92 0.00 -18.74 6.15
CA PHE A 92 -1.24 -19.05 5.43
C PHE A 92 -1.28 -20.49 4.91
N ARG A 93 -0.13 -21.11 4.63
CA ARG A 93 -0.06 -22.54 4.31
C ARG A 93 -0.53 -23.40 5.49
N GLN A 94 -0.13 -23.09 6.71
CA GLN A 94 -0.63 -23.82 7.89
C GLN A 94 -2.13 -23.59 8.11
N LEU A 95 -2.64 -22.37 7.87
CA LEU A 95 -4.08 -22.10 7.94
C LEU A 95 -4.89 -22.87 6.90
N SER A 96 -4.29 -23.23 5.74
CA SER A 96 -4.98 -23.98 4.69
C SER A 96 -5.35 -25.41 5.11
N GLU A 97 -4.73 -25.94 6.16
CA GLU A 97 -5.03 -27.26 6.74
C GLU A 97 -6.21 -27.21 7.74
N MET A 98 -6.66 -26.01 8.12
CA MET A 98 -7.79 -25.83 9.04
C MET A 98 -9.14 -25.92 8.30
N PRO A 99 -10.22 -26.32 9.00
CA PRO A 99 -11.57 -26.30 8.43
C PRO A 99 -11.93 -24.91 7.90
N THR A 100 -12.51 -24.86 6.70
CA THR A 100 -12.93 -23.60 6.09
C THR A 100 -14.15 -23.07 6.85
N VAL A 101 -14.08 -21.81 7.26
CA VAL A 101 -15.22 -21.07 7.79
C VAL A 101 -15.75 -20.21 6.64
N GLU A 102 -17.01 -20.38 6.28
CA GLU A 102 -17.64 -19.60 5.21
C GLU A 102 -17.84 -18.15 5.66
N ARG A 103 -17.23 -17.21 4.94
CA ARG A 103 -17.35 -15.76 5.17
C ARG A 103 -17.78 -15.01 3.92
N LYS A 104 -18.36 -15.72 2.94
CA LYS A 104 -18.72 -15.20 1.62
C LYS A 104 -19.50 -13.89 1.68
N GLN A 105 -20.55 -13.82 2.50
CA GLN A 105 -21.36 -12.61 2.64
C GLN A 105 -20.56 -11.40 3.15
N TRP A 106 -19.57 -11.63 4.02
CA TRP A 106 -18.70 -10.56 4.50
C TRP A 106 -17.77 -10.09 3.39
N LEU A 107 -17.12 -11.02 2.69
CA LEU A 107 -16.28 -10.70 1.54
C LEU A 107 -17.04 -10.00 0.41
N GLU A 108 -18.26 -10.43 0.10
CA GLU A 108 -19.12 -9.82 -0.93
C GLU A 108 -19.47 -8.36 -0.62
N LYS A 109 -19.67 -8.01 0.66
CA LYS A 109 -19.84 -6.60 1.08
C LYS A 109 -18.61 -5.78 0.72
N TRP A 110 -17.42 -6.27 1.05
CA TRP A 110 -16.15 -5.61 0.72
C TRP A 110 -15.93 -5.45 -0.78
N GLN A 111 -16.20 -6.51 -1.54
CA GLN A 111 -16.12 -6.48 -3.00
C GLN A 111 -17.08 -5.47 -3.63
N THR A 112 -18.28 -5.33 -3.05
CA THR A 112 -19.28 -4.37 -3.52
C THR A 112 -18.83 -2.93 -3.26
N VAL A 113 -18.35 -2.63 -2.05
CA VAL A 113 -17.89 -1.27 -1.72
C VAL A 113 -16.62 -0.89 -2.47
N GLU A 114 -15.68 -1.83 -2.67
CA GLU A 114 -14.48 -1.61 -3.50
C GLU A 114 -14.87 -1.23 -4.93
N LYS A 115 -15.78 -2.00 -5.56
CA LYS A 115 -16.24 -1.70 -6.92
C LYS A 115 -16.87 -0.32 -7.03
N HIS A 116 -17.71 0.06 -6.08
CA HIS A 116 -18.32 1.40 -6.08
C HIS A 116 -17.29 2.51 -5.87
N ALA A 117 -16.36 2.33 -4.93
CA ALA A 117 -15.31 3.31 -4.66
C ALA A 117 -14.40 3.52 -5.88
N ILE A 118 -14.01 2.46 -6.58
CA ILE A 118 -13.19 2.56 -7.80
C ILE A 118 -13.90 3.39 -8.88
N VAL A 119 -15.20 3.17 -9.08
CA VAL A 119 -15.98 3.95 -10.06
C VAL A 119 -16.00 5.43 -9.68
N GLU A 120 -16.31 5.73 -8.42
CA GLU A 120 -16.38 7.12 -7.91
C GLU A 120 -15.04 7.84 -8.04
N ILE A 121 -13.93 7.17 -7.68
CA ILE A 121 -12.57 7.72 -7.80
C ILE A 121 -12.25 8.03 -9.26
N LYS A 122 -12.51 7.09 -10.18
CA LYS A 122 -12.25 7.30 -11.61
C LYS A 122 -13.11 8.42 -12.19
N ASP A 123 -14.37 8.52 -11.80
CA ASP A 123 -15.25 9.59 -12.26
C ASP A 123 -14.81 10.96 -11.73
N HIS A 124 -14.35 11.02 -10.47
CA HIS A 124 -13.75 12.23 -9.91
C HIS A 124 -12.49 12.66 -10.67
N LEU A 125 -11.55 11.74 -10.91
CA LEU A 125 -10.28 12.02 -11.60
C LEU A 125 -10.46 12.57 -13.03
N ARG A 126 -11.58 12.25 -13.71
CA ARG A 126 -11.87 12.79 -15.06
C ARG A 126 -12.06 14.31 -15.09
N THR A 127 -12.47 14.90 -13.97
CA THR A 127 -12.80 16.34 -13.90
C THR A 127 -11.96 17.10 -12.88
N ALA A 128 -11.24 16.40 -12.01
CA ALA A 128 -10.32 16.98 -11.04
C ALA A 128 -9.16 17.71 -11.74
N THR A 129 -8.68 18.78 -11.10
CA THR A 129 -7.58 19.63 -11.58
C THR A 129 -6.51 19.89 -10.50
N ASP A 130 -6.61 19.15 -9.39
CA ASP A 130 -5.70 19.22 -8.26
C ASP A 130 -4.55 18.21 -8.37
N GLU A 131 -3.70 18.15 -7.33
CA GLU A 131 -2.55 17.24 -7.27
C GLU A 131 -2.94 15.78 -7.52
N ALA A 132 -4.07 15.32 -6.97
CA ALA A 132 -4.56 13.96 -7.13
C ALA A 132 -4.84 13.63 -8.60
N ALA A 133 -5.37 14.57 -9.39
CA ALA A 133 -5.56 14.41 -10.82
C ALA A 133 -4.23 14.16 -11.56
N TYR A 134 -3.19 14.91 -11.23
CA TYR A 134 -1.87 14.73 -11.86
C TYR A 134 -1.23 13.40 -11.45
N VAL A 135 -1.33 13.02 -10.18
CA VAL A 135 -0.84 11.71 -9.71
C VAL A 135 -1.59 10.57 -10.42
N GLY A 136 -2.92 10.63 -10.48
CA GLY A 136 -3.74 9.64 -11.21
C GLY A 136 -3.29 9.49 -12.68
N ASN A 137 -3.09 10.61 -13.37
CA ASN A 137 -2.61 10.61 -14.76
C ASN A 137 -1.20 10.02 -14.93
N VAL A 138 -0.33 10.11 -13.92
CA VAL A 138 0.98 9.46 -13.94
C VAL A 138 0.82 7.95 -13.74
N LEU A 139 0.02 7.54 -12.75
CA LEU A 139 -0.23 6.13 -12.44
C LEU A 139 -0.87 5.38 -13.61
N ASP A 140 -1.82 5.99 -14.31
CA ASP A 140 -2.50 5.42 -15.49
C ASP A 140 -1.56 5.16 -16.68
N LYS A 141 -0.37 5.77 -16.70
CA LYS A 141 0.63 5.57 -17.75
C LYS A 141 1.64 4.47 -17.43
N LEU A 142 1.66 3.97 -16.20
CA LEU A 142 2.57 2.92 -15.79
C LEU A 142 2.05 1.56 -16.26
N THR A 143 2.99 0.70 -16.64
CA THR A 143 2.74 -0.68 -17.08
C THR A 143 3.36 -1.67 -16.10
N LYS A 144 3.08 -2.97 -16.27
CA LYS A 144 3.66 -4.03 -15.45
C LYS A 144 5.19 -4.13 -15.47
N ASP A 145 5.80 -3.60 -16.53
CA ASP A 145 7.25 -3.57 -16.73
C ASP A 145 7.90 -2.32 -16.10
N ASP A 146 7.08 -1.40 -15.60
CA ASP A 146 7.52 -0.17 -14.93
C ASP A 146 7.60 -0.34 -13.42
N ALA A 147 8.45 0.48 -12.81
CA ALA A 147 8.48 0.72 -11.38
C ALA A 147 8.16 2.19 -11.08
N ILE A 148 7.58 2.45 -9.91
CA ILE A 148 7.44 3.78 -9.34
C ILE A 148 8.16 3.84 -7.99
N PHE A 149 9.06 4.80 -7.84
CA PHE A 149 9.65 5.15 -6.55
C PHE A 149 8.93 6.36 -5.98
N VAL A 150 8.45 6.24 -4.75
CA VAL A 150 7.55 7.23 -4.16
C VAL A 150 8.17 7.84 -2.91
N SER A 151 8.21 9.17 -2.86
CA SER A 151 8.70 9.87 -1.67
C SER A 151 7.73 9.76 -0.50
N ASN A 152 8.24 9.94 0.71
CA ASN A 152 7.42 10.03 1.91
C ASN A 152 6.52 11.30 1.90
N SER A 153 5.53 11.36 2.79
CA SER A 153 4.52 12.43 2.93
C SER A 153 3.30 12.33 2.00
N MET A 154 3.06 13.30 1.11
CA MET A 154 1.86 13.33 0.25
C MET A 154 1.93 12.30 -0.89
N PRO A 155 3.03 12.17 -1.66
CA PRO A 155 3.10 11.22 -2.77
C PRO A 155 2.71 9.78 -2.39
N ILE A 156 3.21 9.28 -1.26
CA ILE A 156 2.88 7.92 -0.82
C ILE A 156 1.42 7.75 -0.39
N ARG A 157 0.76 8.81 0.07
CA ARG A 157 -0.69 8.80 0.39
C ARG A 157 -1.53 8.88 -0.87
N ASP A 158 -1.10 9.65 -1.86
CA ASP A 158 -1.80 9.73 -3.15
C ASP A 158 -1.69 8.39 -3.88
N VAL A 159 -0.52 7.74 -3.83
CA VAL A 159 -0.37 6.35 -4.30
C VAL A 159 -1.24 5.38 -3.50
N ASP A 160 -1.31 5.47 -2.16
CA ASP A 160 -2.21 4.61 -1.36
C ASP A 160 -3.68 4.75 -1.78
N ASN A 161 -4.11 5.95 -2.19
CA ASN A 161 -5.50 6.23 -2.59
C ASN A 161 -5.82 5.94 -4.07
N LEU A 162 -4.84 6.11 -4.96
CA LEU A 162 -5.06 6.14 -6.42
C LEU A 162 -4.44 4.95 -7.16
N PHE A 163 -3.56 4.17 -6.51
CA PHE A 163 -2.97 2.96 -7.09
C PHE A 163 -3.96 1.79 -7.01
N ILE A 164 -4.87 1.71 -7.99
CA ILE A 164 -5.98 0.76 -8.02
C ILE A 164 -5.76 -0.31 -9.09
N ASP A 165 -5.75 0.09 -10.37
CA ASP A 165 -5.63 -0.80 -11.52
C ASP A 165 -4.26 -0.71 -12.18
N CYS A 166 -3.20 -0.70 -11.37
CA CYS A 166 -1.83 -0.56 -11.85
C CYS A 166 -1.01 -1.80 -11.48
N GLU A 167 -0.38 -2.39 -12.48
CA GLU A 167 0.52 -3.54 -12.32
C GLU A 167 1.97 -3.12 -12.10
N ALA A 168 2.30 -1.83 -11.95
CA ALA A 168 3.68 -1.40 -11.72
C ALA A 168 4.20 -1.84 -10.33
N GLU A 169 5.52 -1.97 -10.19
CA GLU A 169 6.12 -2.17 -8.87
C GLU A 169 6.18 -0.84 -8.11
N VAL A 170 5.72 -0.84 -6.84
CA VAL A 170 5.77 0.37 -6.00
C VAL A 170 6.87 0.23 -4.95
N PHE A 171 7.77 1.21 -4.89
CA PHE A 171 8.87 1.26 -3.95
C PHE A 171 8.90 2.58 -3.17
N ALA A 172 9.34 2.53 -1.91
CA ALA A 172 9.52 3.72 -1.08
C ALA A 172 10.47 3.45 0.10
N ASN A 173 11.17 4.49 0.56
CA ASN A 173 12.04 4.43 1.75
C ASN A 173 11.22 4.57 3.06
N ARG A 174 10.54 3.49 3.46
CA ARG A 174 9.63 3.46 4.64
C ARG A 174 10.24 2.93 5.95
N GLY A 175 11.56 2.80 6.02
CA GLY A 175 12.26 2.42 7.25
C GLY A 175 12.26 3.55 8.29
N ALA A 176 13.04 4.60 8.03
CA ALA A 176 13.10 5.79 8.89
C ALA A 176 12.16 6.93 8.45
N ASN A 177 11.41 6.74 7.35
CA ASN A 177 10.45 7.72 6.80
C ASN A 177 11.03 9.12 6.46
N GLY A 178 12.36 9.23 6.32
CA GLY A 178 13.04 10.47 5.94
C GLY A 178 12.82 10.85 4.47
N ILE A 179 13.11 12.11 4.15
CA ILE A 179 13.11 12.63 2.77
C ILE A 179 14.49 12.54 2.10
N ASP A 180 15.51 12.13 2.86
CA ASP A 180 16.90 12.05 2.40
C ASP A 180 17.11 10.86 1.45
N GLY A 181 17.92 11.07 0.41
CA GLY A 181 18.37 10.02 -0.49
C GLY A 181 17.27 9.41 -1.39
N VAL A 182 16.08 10.02 -1.48
CA VAL A 182 14.96 9.53 -2.29
C VAL A 182 15.32 9.55 -3.79
N THR A 183 15.84 10.68 -4.29
CA THR A 183 16.29 10.84 -5.68
C THR A 183 17.45 9.90 -5.97
N SER A 184 18.44 9.84 -5.07
CA SER A 184 19.61 8.98 -5.19
C SER A 184 19.23 7.49 -5.22
N THR A 185 18.27 7.06 -4.40
CA THR A 185 17.76 5.68 -4.40
C THR A 185 17.05 5.36 -5.71
N ALA A 186 16.18 6.25 -6.18
CA ALA A 186 15.46 6.07 -7.44
C ALA A 186 16.43 5.96 -8.64
N LEU A 187 17.47 6.81 -8.69
CA LEU A 187 18.51 6.72 -9.72
C LEU A 187 19.30 5.42 -9.65
N GLY A 188 19.63 4.93 -8.45
CA GLY A 188 20.27 3.63 -8.29
C GLY A 188 19.42 2.48 -8.84
N MET A 189 18.10 2.54 -8.66
CA MET A 189 17.17 1.57 -9.24
C MET A 189 17.03 1.70 -10.76
N ALA A 190 17.13 2.92 -11.30
CA ALA A 190 17.03 3.21 -12.72
C ALA A 190 18.09 2.48 -13.57
N VAL A 191 19.22 2.09 -12.96
CA VAL A 191 20.26 1.25 -13.61
C VAL A 191 19.72 -0.09 -14.10
N HIS A 192 18.69 -0.63 -13.44
CA HIS A 192 18.19 -1.99 -13.72
C HIS A 192 16.71 -2.03 -14.10
N LYS A 193 15.95 -0.95 -13.90
CA LYS A 193 14.51 -0.90 -14.12
C LYS A 193 14.08 0.44 -14.71
N LYS A 194 13.06 0.44 -15.55
CA LYS A 194 12.39 1.67 -15.98
C LYS A 194 11.58 2.21 -14.82
N ILE A 195 12.05 3.31 -14.22
CA ILE A 195 11.49 3.84 -12.98
C ILE A 195 10.96 5.26 -13.16
N THR A 196 9.79 5.52 -12.58
CA THR A 196 9.23 6.87 -12.41
C THR A 196 9.43 7.30 -10.97
N LEU A 197 10.01 8.48 -10.73
CA LEU A 197 10.11 9.05 -9.39
C LEU A 197 8.94 10.01 -9.15
N LEU A 198 8.07 9.69 -8.18
CA LEU A 198 7.05 10.59 -7.68
C LEU A 198 7.53 11.21 -6.36
N ILE A 199 7.86 12.50 -6.40
CA ILE A 199 8.54 13.20 -5.31
C ILE A 199 7.93 14.59 -5.08
N GLY A 200 7.80 14.99 -3.82
CA GLY A 200 7.44 16.36 -3.45
C GLY A 200 8.59 17.34 -3.67
N ASP A 201 8.26 18.61 -3.89
CA ASP A 201 9.20 19.71 -4.12
C ASP A 201 10.30 19.82 -3.05
N LEU A 202 9.93 19.75 -1.77
CA LEU A 202 10.87 19.86 -0.66
C LEU A 202 11.85 18.67 -0.63
N ALA A 203 11.34 17.45 -0.78
CA ALA A 203 12.18 16.25 -0.81
C ALA A 203 13.14 16.27 -2.02
N PHE A 204 12.67 16.73 -3.18
CA PHE A 204 13.50 16.88 -4.36
C PHE A 204 14.60 17.92 -4.15
N TYR A 205 14.28 19.08 -3.56
CA TYR A 205 15.27 20.11 -3.24
C TYR A 205 16.36 19.59 -2.29
N HIS A 206 15.98 18.82 -1.27
CA HIS A 206 16.92 18.23 -0.31
C HIS A 206 17.91 17.23 -0.94
N ASP A 207 17.47 16.46 -1.94
CA ASP A 207 18.28 15.43 -2.60
C ASP A 207 18.65 15.76 -4.06
N MET A 208 18.61 17.05 -4.43
CA MET A 208 18.86 17.50 -5.81
C MET A 208 20.29 17.18 -6.28
N ASN A 209 21.25 17.15 -5.35
CA ASN A 209 22.63 16.77 -5.64
C ASN A 209 22.76 15.33 -6.16
N GLY A 210 21.78 14.46 -5.87
CA GLY A 210 21.73 13.09 -6.40
C GLY A 210 21.67 13.05 -7.93
N LEU A 211 21.08 14.06 -8.58
CA LEU A 211 20.99 14.15 -10.04
C LEU A 211 22.36 14.23 -10.74
N LEU A 212 23.40 14.64 -10.03
CA LEU A 212 24.76 14.60 -10.58
C LEU A 212 25.14 13.19 -11.02
N MET A 213 24.65 12.15 -10.32
CA MET A 213 24.92 10.76 -10.67
C MET A 213 24.25 10.33 -11.96
N SER A 214 23.04 10.82 -12.27
CA SER A 214 22.39 10.57 -13.57
C SER A 214 23.27 11.07 -14.71
N LYS A 215 23.77 12.31 -14.61
CA LYS A 215 24.66 12.88 -15.62
C LYS A 215 25.99 12.13 -15.76
N LEU A 216 26.59 11.69 -14.66
CA LEU A 216 27.88 11.02 -14.68
C LEU A 216 27.82 9.58 -15.20
N ASN A 217 26.66 8.92 -15.07
CA ASN A 217 26.49 7.51 -15.39
C ASN A 217 25.58 7.27 -16.61
N ASP A 218 25.15 8.34 -17.29
CA ASP A 218 24.23 8.29 -18.45
C ASP A 218 22.94 7.48 -18.15
N ILE A 219 22.39 7.73 -16.96
CA ILE A 219 21.13 7.14 -16.44
C ILE A 219 20.01 8.16 -16.59
#